data_AF-A0A2N9BAS8-F1
#
_entry.id   AF-A0A2N9BAS8-F1
#
_cell.length_a   1.000
_cell.length_b   1.000
_cell.length_c   1.000
_cell.angle_alpha   90.00
_cell.angle_beta   90.00
_cell.angle_gamma   90.00
#
_symmetry.space_group_name_H-M   'P 1'
#
loop_
_entity.id
_entity.type
_entity.pdbx_description
1 polymer ?
#
loop_
_entity_poly.entity_id
_entity_poly.type
_entity_poly.pdbx_seq_one_letter_code
_entity_poly.pdbx_strand_id
1 'polypeptide(L)'
;MMSGMTEGDQVAVLGVRVRLGAGGTVDDVRALKTWLEREEPLAELLSEEKLSIEARTSTDGPKGRLGPDLELVLKLLGDVVTVAALTEYTARAVKTWTNNRRRLQGGDPAPQIRTLDTDGE
;
A
#
# COMPACT_ATOMS: atom_id res chain seq x y z
N MET A 1 -6.50 -19.57 39.20
CA MET A 1 -6.50 -20.14 37.84
C MET A 1 -7.93 -20.22 37.34
N MET A 2 -8.09 -20.27 36.01
CA MET A 2 -9.27 -19.96 35.18
C MET A 2 -9.35 -18.48 34.79
N SER A 3 -9.43 -18.05 33.53
CA SER A 3 -8.97 -18.53 32.21
C SER A 3 -9.49 -17.47 31.24
N GLY A 4 -8.64 -16.99 30.32
CA GLY A 4 -9.04 -16.46 29.02
C GLY A 4 -9.95 -15.23 28.97
N MET A 5 -9.37 -14.02 29.00
CA MET A 5 -9.96 -12.90 28.24
C MET A 5 -9.24 -12.84 26.90
N THR A 6 -9.86 -13.55 25.95
CA THR A 6 -9.88 -13.40 24.49
C THR A 6 -8.82 -12.50 23.86
N GLU A 7 -7.80 -13.16 23.34
CA GLU A 7 -7.12 -12.81 22.09
C GLU A 7 -8.15 -12.42 21.01
N GLY A 8 -8.05 -11.22 20.44
CA GLY A 8 -8.74 -10.90 19.19
C GLY A 8 -9.69 -9.70 19.22
N ASP A 9 -9.18 -8.49 19.46
CA ASP A 9 -9.69 -7.32 18.75
C ASP A 9 -8.79 -7.11 17.52
N GLN A 10 -8.83 -8.07 16.58
CA GLN A 10 -8.27 -7.82 15.25
C GLN A 10 -9.32 -7.01 14.51
N VAL A 11 -9.25 -5.68 14.65
CA VAL A 11 -9.97 -4.79 13.74
C VAL A 11 -9.51 -5.16 12.34
N ALA A 12 -10.41 -5.73 11.54
CA ALA A 12 -10.18 -6.04 10.15
C ALA A 12 -9.67 -4.78 9.44
N VAL A 13 -8.39 -4.77 9.07
CA VAL A 13 -7.77 -3.61 8.43
C VAL A 13 -8.09 -3.69 6.93
N LEU A 14 -9.15 -3.00 6.52
CA LEU A 14 -9.49 -2.82 5.12
C LEU A 14 -8.51 -1.86 4.44
N GLY A 15 -8.10 -2.17 3.22
CA GLY A 15 -7.16 -1.32 2.52
C GLY A 15 -6.56 -1.93 1.26
N VAL A 16 -5.44 -1.36 0.84
CA VAL A 16 -4.71 -1.73 -0.37
C VAL A 16 -3.22 -1.80 -0.07
N ARG A 17 -2.56 -2.84 -0.56
CA ARG A 17 -1.12 -3.02 -0.58
C ARG A 17 -0.57 -2.73 -1.97
N VAL A 18 0.50 -1.94 -2.04
CA VAL A 18 1.24 -1.66 -3.28
C VAL A 18 2.68 -2.14 -3.13
N ARG A 19 3.13 -2.96 -4.08
CA ARG A 19 4.51 -3.47 -4.15
C ARG A 19 5.12 -3.13 -5.49
N LEU A 20 6.36 -2.64 -5.47
CA LEU A 20 7.14 -2.47 -6.69
C LEU A 20 7.85 -3.78 -7.04
N GLY A 21 7.73 -4.20 -8.31
CA GLY A 21 8.35 -5.42 -8.82
C GLY A 21 9.87 -5.31 -8.99
N ALA A 22 10.45 -6.27 -9.71
CA ALA A 22 11.88 -6.25 -10.03
C ALA A 22 12.26 -4.91 -10.70
N GLY A 23 13.31 -4.25 -10.19
CA GLY A 23 13.73 -2.92 -10.62
C GLY A 23 13.21 -1.75 -9.77
N GLY A 24 12.36 -2.01 -8.78
CA GLY A 24 12.04 -1.04 -7.72
C GLY A 24 13.10 -1.00 -6.62
N THR A 25 13.37 0.19 -6.10
CA THR A 25 14.30 0.46 -5.00
C THR A 25 13.59 1.04 -3.77
N VAL A 26 14.29 1.16 -2.65
CA VAL A 26 13.77 1.82 -1.45
C VAL A 26 13.36 3.27 -1.71
N ASP A 27 14.18 3.99 -2.47
CA ASP A 27 13.91 5.40 -2.80
C ASP A 27 12.69 5.53 -3.71
N ASP A 28 12.40 4.51 -4.50
CA ASP A 28 11.20 4.46 -5.33
C ASP A 28 9.93 4.26 -4.54
N VAL A 29 10.00 3.42 -3.50
CA VAL A 29 8.88 3.24 -2.56
C VAL A 29 8.61 4.55 -1.81
N ARG A 30 9.67 5.25 -1.38
CA ARG A 30 9.54 6.58 -0.74
C ARG A 30 8.97 7.63 -1.70
N ALA A 31 9.48 7.69 -2.93
CA ALA A 31 9.00 8.61 -3.95
C ALA A 31 7.54 8.32 -4.34
N LEU A 32 7.16 7.05 -4.44
CA LEU A 32 5.77 6.65 -4.67
C LEU A 32 4.87 7.03 -3.49
N LYS A 33 5.31 6.84 -2.24
CA LYS A 33 4.56 7.30 -1.06
C LYS A 33 4.26 8.80 -1.15
N THR A 34 5.28 9.61 -1.36
CA THR A 34 5.12 11.07 -1.51
C THR A 34 4.24 11.46 -2.69
N TRP A 35 4.26 10.69 -3.78
CA TRP A 35 3.33 10.87 -4.89
C TRP A 35 1.88 10.61 -4.45
N LEU A 36 1.61 9.45 -3.82
CA LEU A 36 0.26 9.06 -3.39
C LEU A 36 -0.31 10.02 -2.34
N GLU A 37 0.52 10.55 -1.44
CA GLU A 37 0.11 11.52 -0.42
C GLU A 37 -0.35 12.87 -0.98
N ARG A 38 -0.06 13.14 -2.27
CA ARG A 38 -0.37 14.40 -2.95
C ARG A 38 -1.35 14.24 -4.11
N GLU A 39 -1.73 13.02 -4.43
CA GLU A 39 -2.62 12.72 -5.56
C GLU A 39 -4.07 12.78 -5.10
N GLU A 40 -4.91 13.52 -5.83
CA GLU A 40 -6.35 13.48 -5.59
C GLU A 40 -6.97 12.19 -6.18
N PRO A 41 -7.88 11.52 -5.47
CA PRO A 41 -8.53 11.93 -4.20
C PRO A 41 -7.85 11.38 -2.92
N LEU A 42 -6.67 10.77 -3.00
CA LEU A 42 -6.01 10.18 -1.84
C LEU A 42 -5.56 11.23 -0.83
N ALA A 43 -5.12 12.40 -1.30
CA ALA A 43 -4.72 13.53 -0.47
C ALA A 43 -5.90 14.10 0.35
N GLU A 44 -7.10 14.20 -0.24
CA GLU A 44 -8.32 14.57 0.48
C GLU A 44 -8.61 13.59 1.63
N LEU A 45 -8.59 12.27 1.35
CA LEU A 45 -8.83 11.25 2.37
C LEU A 45 -7.80 11.23 3.49
N LEU A 46 -6.53 11.58 3.19
CA LEU A 46 -5.49 11.76 4.19
C LEU A 46 -5.76 12.98 5.07
N SER A 47 -6.18 14.10 4.45
CA SER A 47 -6.48 15.34 5.17
C SER A 47 -7.69 15.21 6.12
N GLU A 48 -8.63 14.34 5.77
CA GLU A 48 -9.81 14.02 6.57
C GLU A 48 -9.57 12.89 7.58
N GLU A 49 -8.33 12.40 7.71
CA GLU A 49 -7.95 11.28 8.59
C GLU A 49 -8.73 9.98 8.30
N LYS A 50 -9.24 9.81 7.07
CA LYS A 50 -9.97 8.61 6.60
C LYS A 50 -9.06 7.56 5.97
N LEU A 51 -7.80 7.92 5.68
CA LEU A 51 -6.80 7.08 5.06
C LEU A 51 -5.46 7.23 5.81
N SER A 52 -4.72 6.12 5.96
CA SER A 52 -3.32 6.14 6.36
C SER A 52 -2.47 5.45 5.29
N ILE A 53 -1.28 5.99 5.00
CA ILE A 53 -0.31 5.40 4.07
C ILE A 53 1.01 5.15 4.81
N GLU A 54 1.39 3.88 4.91
CA GLU A 54 2.62 3.48 5.60
C GLU A 54 3.53 2.64 4.71
N ALA A 55 4.84 2.89 4.79
CA ALA A 55 5.84 1.98 4.22
C ALA A 55 6.19 0.91 5.24
N ARG A 56 6.08 -0.36 4.86
CA ARG A 56 6.34 -1.52 5.73
C ARG A 56 7.25 -2.52 5.03
N THR A 57 7.97 -3.32 5.80
CA THR A 57 8.64 -4.51 5.28
C THR A 57 7.59 -5.58 5.01
N SER A 58 7.60 -6.14 3.80
CA SER A 58 6.69 -7.19 3.36
C SER A 58 6.97 -8.48 4.11
N THR A 59 5.88 -9.13 4.53
CA THR A 59 5.88 -10.43 5.19
C THR A 59 5.69 -11.58 4.19
N ASP A 60 5.28 -11.28 2.95
CA ASP A 60 4.78 -12.26 1.98
C ASP A 60 5.81 -12.58 0.88
N GLY A 61 7.07 -12.19 1.09
CA GLY A 61 8.17 -12.43 0.16
C GLY A 61 8.63 -13.90 0.19
N PRO A 62 8.90 -14.54 -0.96
CA PRO A 62 9.58 -15.83 -0.96
C PRO A 62 10.94 -15.69 -0.25
N LYS A 63 11.20 -16.57 0.73
CA LYS A 63 12.47 -16.62 1.48
C LYS A 63 13.62 -16.64 0.47
N GLY A 64 14.45 -15.59 0.44
CA GLY A 64 15.67 -15.55 -0.39
C GLY A 64 15.78 -14.42 -1.43
N ARG A 65 14.83 -13.49 -1.55
CA ARG A 65 15.12 -12.23 -2.30
C ARG A 65 16.01 -11.31 -1.46
N LEU A 66 17.19 -11.01 -1.98
CA LEU A 66 18.11 -10.01 -1.44
C LEU A 66 17.64 -8.61 -1.85
N GLY A 67 16.70 -8.05 -1.10
CA GLY A 67 16.28 -6.66 -1.21
C GLY A 67 15.29 -6.34 -0.08
N PRO A 68 15.29 -5.12 0.47
CA PRO A 68 14.26 -4.73 1.43
C PRO A 68 12.92 -4.82 0.70
N ASP A 69 12.11 -5.79 1.09
CA ASP A 69 10.85 -6.09 0.43
C ASP A 69 9.82 -5.04 0.88
N LEU A 70 10.07 -3.76 0.61
CA LEU A 70 9.21 -2.69 1.10
C LEU A 70 7.92 -2.60 0.28
N GLU A 71 6.82 -2.46 0.98
CA GLU A 71 5.48 -2.27 0.43
C GLU A 71 4.85 -1.02 1.04
N LEU A 72 3.94 -0.40 0.28
CA LEU A 72 3.06 0.63 0.80
C LEU A 72 1.74 -0.01 1.20
N VAL A 73 1.28 0.29 2.40
CA VAL A 73 0.00 -0.17 2.93
C VAL A 73 -0.88 1.06 3.12
N LEU A 74 -1.96 1.12 2.35
CA LEU A 74 -2.98 2.15 2.39
C LEU A 74 -4.17 1.59 3.17
N LYS A 75 -4.43 2.11 4.36
CA LYS A 75 -5.46 1.61 5.28
C LYS A 75 -6.62 2.58 5.38
N LEU A 76 -7.83 2.08 5.19
CA LEU A 76 -9.03 2.85 5.48
C LEU A 76 -9.20 2.95 6.99
N LEU A 77 -9.42 4.17 7.47
CA LEU A 77 -9.71 4.49 8.87
C LEU A 77 -11.18 4.89 9.09
N GLY A 78 -11.93 5.10 7.99
CA GLY A 78 -13.35 5.42 8.00
C GLY A 78 -14.14 4.61 6.97
N ASP A 79 -15.46 4.77 6.98
CA ASP A 79 -16.44 3.98 6.21
C ASP A 79 -16.90 4.65 4.90
N VAL A 80 -16.47 5.89 4.66
CA VAL A 80 -16.94 6.71 3.51
C VAL A 80 -16.43 6.20 2.17
N VAL A 81 -15.28 5.52 2.14
CA VAL A 81 -14.64 5.03 0.91
C VAL A 81 -14.58 3.51 0.94
N THR A 82 -14.98 2.89 -0.16
CA THR A 82 -14.89 1.43 -0.32
C THR A 82 -13.48 1.00 -0.70
N VAL A 83 -13.08 -0.21 -0.34
CA VAL A 83 -11.80 -0.80 -0.78
C VAL A 83 -11.67 -0.82 -2.31
N ALA A 84 -12.78 -1.02 -3.03
CA ALA A 84 -12.82 -0.97 -4.49
C ALA A 84 -12.45 0.43 -5.03
N ALA A 85 -13.05 1.49 -4.47
CA ALA A 85 -12.72 2.86 -4.83
C ALA A 85 -11.26 3.21 -4.49
N LEU A 86 -10.79 2.82 -3.29
CA LEU A 86 -9.38 3.01 -2.91
C LEU A 86 -8.43 2.28 -3.87
N THR A 87 -8.78 1.07 -4.30
CA THR A 87 -8.01 0.30 -5.29
C THR A 87 -7.94 1.03 -6.63
N GLU A 88 -9.05 1.58 -7.10
CA GLU A 88 -9.10 2.34 -8.36
C GLU A 88 -8.23 3.60 -8.30
N TYR A 89 -8.37 4.41 -7.24
CA TYR A 89 -7.58 5.62 -7.04
C TYR A 89 -6.09 5.30 -6.98
N THR A 90 -5.73 4.28 -6.20
CA THR A 90 -4.34 3.82 -6.05
C THR A 90 -3.79 3.33 -7.40
N ALA A 91 -4.55 2.51 -8.14
CA ALA A 91 -4.12 1.98 -9.43
C ALA A 91 -3.88 3.08 -10.46
N ARG A 92 -4.76 4.08 -10.53
CA ARG A 92 -4.59 5.23 -11.40
C ARG A 92 -3.34 6.03 -11.06
N ALA A 93 -3.16 6.35 -9.77
CA ALA A 93 -2.01 7.10 -9.28
C ALA A 93 -0.69 6.38 -9.54
N VAL A 94 -0.60 5.09 -9.19
CA VAL A 94 0.58 4.23 -9.38
C VAL A 94 0.93 4.11 -10.87
N LYS A 95 -0.08 3.95 -11.74
CA LYS A 95 0.13 3.90 -13.19
C LYS A 95 0.74 5.21 -13.71
N THR A 96 0.21 6.36 -13.28
CA THR A 96 0.75 7.68 -13.68
C THR A 96 2.19 7.85 -13.21
N TRP A 97 2.47 7.54 -11.94
CA TRP A 97 3.82 7.60 -11.39
C TRP A 97 4.79 6.68 -12.14
N THR A 98 4.40 5.43 -12.41
CA THR A 98 5.25 4.44 -13.10
C THR A 98 5.57 4.89 -14.52
N ASN A 99 4.58 5.45 -15.24
CA ASN A 99 4.79 6.01 -16.57
C ASN A 99 5.78 7.19 -16.55
N ASN A 100 5.66 8.09 -15.56
CA ASN A 100 6.57 9.22 -15.42
C ASN A 100 7.99 8.76 -15.09
N ARG A 101 8.13 7.82 -14.17
CA ARG A 101 9.41 7.24 -13.79
C ARG A 101 10.10 6.54 -14.96
N ARG A 102 9.37 5.70 -15.70
CA ARG A 102 9.90 5.01 -16.90
C ARG A 102 10.48 6.01 -17.91
N ARG A 103 9.83 7.16 -18.08
CA ARG A 103 10.28 8.22 -18.99
C ARG A 103 11.53 8.97 -18.49
N LEU A 104 11.68 9.12 -17.17
CA LEU A 104 12.73 9.94 -16.57
C LEU A 104 13.99 9.16 -16.19
N GLN A 105 13.84 7.93 -15.69
CA GLN A 105 14.93 7.14 -15.10
C GLN A 105 15.17 5.80 -15.82
N GLY A 106 14.29 5.44 -16.76
CA GLY A 106 14.31 4.12 -17.38
C GLY A 106 13.89 2.99 -16.43
N GLY A 107 13.70 1.81 -17.00
CA GLY A 107 13.20 0.64 -16.27
C GLY A 107 11.70 0.66 -16.00
N ASP A 108 11.17 -0.50 -15.61
CA ASP A 108 9.75 -0.69 -15.32
C ASP A 108 9.57 -1.48 -14.03
N PRO A 109 9.47 -0.81 -12.88
CA PRO A 109 9.16 -1.50 -11.64
C PRO A 109 7.71 -1.97 -11.72
N ALA A 110 7.48 -3.16 -12.27
CA ALA A 110 6.14 -3.70 -12.51
C ALA A 110 5.32 -3.71 -11.20
N PRO A 111 4.38 -2.76 -11.00
CA PRO A 111 3.75 -2.59 -9.72
C PRO A 111 2.67 -3.65 -9.54
N GLN A 112 2.51 -4.13 -8.31
CA GLN A 112 1.46 -5.05 -7.90
C GLN A 112 0.59 -4.35 -6.88
N ILE A 113 -0.71 -4.40 -7.08
CA ILE A 113 -1.71 -3.82 -6.19
C ILE A 113 -2.62 -4.95 -5.73
N ARG A 114 -2.77 -5.11 -4.43
CA ARG A 114 -3.62 -6.14 -3.82
C ARG A 114 -4.49 -5.49 -2.74
N THR A 115 -5.71 -5.99 -2.57
CA THR A 115 -6.52 -5.63 -1.41
C THR A 115 -5.91 -6.21 -0.14
N LEU A 116 -6.07 -5.50 0.98
CA LEU A 116 -5.88 -6.09 2.29
C LEU A 116 -7.17 -6.84 2.60
N ASP A 117 -7.16 -8.16 2.39
CA ASP A 117 -8.28 -9.00 2.80
C ASP A 117 -8.29 -9.16 4.32
N THR A 118 -9.48 -9.34 4.87
CA THR A 118 -9.75 -9.38 6.32
C THR A 118 -9.26 -10.65 7.02
N ASP A 119 -8.57 -11.54 6.32
CA ASP A 119 -8.11 -12.83 6.85
C ASP A 119 -6.65 -13.04 6.48
N GLY A 120 -5.84 -13.33 7.51
CA GLY A 120 -4.44 -13.68 7.32
C GLY A 120 -4.29 -15.03 6.64
N GLU A 121 -3.37 -15.09 5.68
CA GLU A 121 -2.66 -16.33 5.33
C GLU A 121 -1.16 -16.13 5.58
#